data_AF-A0A7C8LPM6-F1
#
_entry.id   AF-A0A7C8LPM6-F1
#
_cell.length_a   1.000
_cell.length_b   1.000
_cell.length_c   1.000
_cell.angle_alpha   90.00
_cell.angle_beta   90.00
_cell.angle_gamma   90.00
#
_symmetry.space_group_name_H-M   'P 1'
#
loop_
_entity.id
_entity.type
_entity.pdbx_description
1 polymer ?
#
loop_
_entity_poly.entity_id
_entity_poly.type
_entity_poly.pdbx_seq_one_letter_code
_entity_poly.pdbx_strand_id
1 'polypeptide(L)'
;STSYAYDPISRPSALTHDLAGTASDLNFGFGYNAASQVTTRPITSNDAAYTYAPAGQPTVTYARNGLNQYATVAGVAYGYDPNGNLTSDGATTFGYDVGNRLITATGARNAALSYDPLGRLYQVSSAGVTTRFLYDGGALVAEYNATGTMLRRYGMRPVIVLQRFADRLAVGFRAHRFARVARSALMRSRSGSSALKSGPRHSSISSCRSCLGSATAARNSS
;
A
#
# COMPACT_ATOMS: atom_id res chain seq x y z
N SER A 1 7.08 -12.21 5.66
CA SER A 1 6.74 -13.37 4.81
C SER A 1 5.23 -13.43 4.51
N THR A 2 4.79 -14.35 3.64
CA THR A 2 3.36 -14.67 3.44
C THR A 2 3.18 -16.16 3.66
N SER A 3 2.19 -16.57 4.46
CA SER A 3 1.90 -17.97 4.77
C SER A 3 0.40 -18.28 4.75
N TYR A 4 0.07 -19.55 4.53
CA TYR A 4 -1.30 -20.07 4.54
C TYR A 4 -1.42 -21.19 5.57
N ALA A 5 -2.56 -21.24 6.26
CA ALA A 5 -3.00 -22.40 7.03
C ALA A 5 -4.23 -23.01 6.37
N TYR A 6 -4.45 -24.31 6.60
CA TYR A 6 -5.56 -25.05 6.02
C TYR A 6 -6.33 -25.80 7.09
N ASP A 7 -7.62 -26.04 6.85
CA ASP A 7 -8.45 -26.93 7.65
C ASP A 7 -8.24 -28.41 7.25
N PRO A 8 -8.84 -29.40 7.98
CA PRO A 8 -8.65 -30.81 7.69
C PRO A 8 -9.08 -31.29 6.30
N ILE A 9 -9.88 -30.48 5.59
CA ILE A 9 -10.30 -30.78 4.21
C ILE A 9 -9.59 -29.85 3.19
N SER A 10 -8.44 -29.28 3.58
CA SER A 10 -7.55 -28.49 2.73
C SER A 10 -8.12 -27.16 2.21
N ARG A 11 -9.10 -26.57 2.92
CA ARG A 11 -9.56 -25.21 2.64
C ARG A 11 -8.71 -24.20 3.42
N PRO A 12 -8.34 -23.03 2.86
CA PRO A 12 -7.56 -22.02 3.58
C PRO A 12 -8.28 -21.58 4.86
N SER A 13 -7.69 -21.82 6.03
CA SER A 13 -8.22 -21.37 7.32
C SER A 13 -7.62 -20.03 7.75
N ALA A 14 -6.40 -19.72 7.29
CA ALA A 14 -5.76 -18.43 7.49
C ALA A 14 -4.83 -18.03 6.35
N LEU A 15 -4.68 -16.71 6.15
CA LEU A 15 -3.62 -16.08 5.37
C LEU A 15 -2.91 -15.07 6.26
N THR A 16 -1.61 -15.26 6.47
CA THR A 16 -0.79 -14.36 7.28
C THR A 16 0.20 -13.61 6.39
N HIS A 17 0.27 -12.30 6.56
CA HIS A 17 1.38 -11.48 6.08
C HIS A 17 2.16 -11.01 7.28
N ASP A 18 3.39 -11.47 7.38
CA ASP A 18 4.38 -10.99 8.33
C ASP A 18 5.20 -9.92 7.59
N LEU A 19 4.98 -8.64 7.93
CA LEU A 19 5.62 -7.54 7.21
C LEU A 19 7.01 -7.27 7.82
N ALA A 20 7.71 -6.26 7.32
CA ALA A 20 9.02 -5.93 7.89
C ALA A 20 8.84 -5.40 9.33
N GLY A 21 9.20 -6.23 10.32
CA GLY A 21 8.92 -5.97 11.73
C GLY A 21 7.48 -6.36 12.11
N THR A 22 7.20 -6.49 13.40
CA THR A 22 5.93 -7.10 13.88
C THR A 22 4.77 -6.11 14.03
N ALA A 23 5.00 -4.82 13.75
CA ALA A 23 4.01 -3.78 14.03
C ALA A 23 2.79 -3.86 13.09
N SER A 24 2.99 -4.35 11.86
CA SER A 24 1.96 -4.35 10.82
C SER A 24 1.62 -5.75 10.33
N ASP A 25 1.88 -6.78 11.14
CA ASP A 25 1.54 -8.15 10.78
C ASP A 25 0.03 -8.31 10.66
N LEU A 26 -0.40 -9.02 9.62
CA LEU A 26 -1.79 -9.22 9.27
C LEU A 26 -2.12 -10.70 9.27
N ASN A 27 -3.24 -11.05 9.89
CA ASN A 27 -3.79 -12.38 9.81
C ASN A 27 -5.28 -12.30 9.43
N PHE A 28 -5.60 -12.91 8.29
CA PHE A 28 -6.96 -13.08 7.78
C PHE A 28 -7.42 -14.50 8.10
N GLY A 29 -8.48 -14.65 8.87
CA GLY A 29 -9.14 -15.94 9.09
C GLY A 29 -10.26 -16.20 8.08
N PHE A 30 -10.63 -17.46 7.90
CA PHE A 30 -11.74 -17.88 7.03
C PHE A 30 -12.62 -18.92 7.73
N GLY A 31 -13.88 -18.59 7.96
CA GLY A 31 -14.91 -19.53 8.42
C GLY A 31 -15.80 -19.97 7.26
N TYR A 32 -16.27 -21.22 7.30
CA TYR A 32 -17.02 -21.83 6.20
C TYR A 32 -18.35 -22.43 6.67
N ASN A 33 -19.35 -22.44 5.78
CA ASN A 33 -20.51 -23.31 5.94
C ASN A 33 -20.23 -24.74 5.43
N ALA A 34 -21.22 -25.64 5.56
CA ALA A 34 -21.12 -27.03 5.10
C ALA A 34 -20.92 -27.17 3.58
N ALA A 35 -21.34 -26.16 2.80
CA ALA A 35 -21.13 -26.11 1.35
C ALA A 35 -19.76 -25.52 0.96
N SER A 36 -18.84 -25.34 1.92
CA SER A 36 -17.52 -24.74 1.70
C SER A 36 -17.53 -23.31 1.17
N GLN A 37 -18.59 -22.56 1.48
CA GLN A 37 -18.65 -21.13 1.21
C GLN A 37 -18.13 -20.36 2.42
N VAL A 38 -17.30 -19.34 2.18
CA VAL A 38 -16.78 -18.47 3.23
C VAL A 38 -17.94 -17.67 3.82
N THR A 39 -18.17 -17.79 5.12
CA THR A 39 -19.21 -17.07 5.86
C THR A 39 -18.63 -15.95 6.73
N THR A 40 -17.38 -16.10 7.19
CA THR A 40 -16.72 -15.10 8.02
C THR A 40 -15.28 -14.90 7.58
N ARG A 41 -14.80 -13.65 7.69
CA ARG A 41 -13.42 -13.26 7.40
C ARG A 41 -12.86 -12.32 8.46
N PRO A 42 -12.60 -12.80 9.69
CA PRO A 42 -12.01 -11.97 10.73
C PRO A 42 -10.62 -11.49 10.30
N ILE A 43 -10.29 -10.25 10.64
CA ILE A 43 -8.97 -9.65 10.40
C ILE A 43 -8.40 -9.30 11.76
N THR A 44 -7.18 -9.76 12.02
CA THR A 44 -6.37 -9.36 13.18
C THR A 44 -5.08 -8.72 12.69
N SER A 45 -4.72 -7.60 13.31
CA SER A 45 -3.51 -6.83 13.00
C SER A 45 -2.90 -6.30 14.29
N ASN A 46 -1.58 -6.16 14.30
CA ASN A 46 -0.87 -5.45 15.36
C ASN A 46 -0.94 -3.92 15.20
N ASP A 47 -1.44 -3.45 14.06
CA ASP A 47 -1.68 -2.05 13.74
C ASP A 47 -3.17 -1.83 13.39
N ALA A 48 -3.79 -0.92 14.14
CA ALA A 48 -5.20 -0.57 14.03
C ALA A 48 -5.58 0.00 12.65
N ALA A 49 -4.62 0.54 11.89
CA ALA A 49 -4.84 1.03 10.52
C ALA A 49 -5.28 -0.08 9.55
N TYR A 50 -4.91 -1.34 9.84
CA TYR A 50 -5.28 -2.49 9.02
C TYR A 50 -6.48 -3.29 9.55
N THR A 51 -6.84 -3.10 10.82
CA THR A 51 -8.13 -3.57 11.35
C THR A 51 -9.15 -2.44 11.26
N TYR A 52 -9.46 -2.00 10.03
CA TYR A 52 -10.56 -1.07 9.82
C TYR A 52 -11.89 -1.81 9.97
N ALA A 53 -12.45 -1.80 11.18
CA ALA A 53 -13.85 -2.12 11.44
C ALA A 53 -14.60 -0.80 11.71
N PRO A 54 -15.15 -0.14 10.67
CA PRO A 54 -15.96 1.06 10.88
C PRO A 54 -17.14 0.71 11.79
N ALA A 55 -17.24 1.39 12.93
CA ALA A 55 -18.43 1.29 13.77
C ALA A 55 -19.67 1.72 12.96
N GLY A 56 -20.70 0.87 12.94
CA GLY A 56 -22.00 1.22 12.36
C GLY A 56 -22.17 0.98 10.85
N GLN A 57 -21.46 0.02 10.25
CA GLN A 57 -21.81 -0.37 8.88
C GLN A 57 -23.22 -0.98 8.85
N PRO A 58 -24.14 -0.43 8.04
CA PRO A 58 -25.46 -1.02 7.90
C PRO A 58 -25.32 -2.41 7.28
N THR A 59 -26.09 -3.37 7.77
CA THR A 59 -26.30 -4.63 7.07
C THR A 59 -26.83 -4.31 5.68
N VAL A 60 -26.04 -4.57 4.65
CA VAL A 60 -26.48 -4.40 3.25
C VAL A 60 -27.29 -5.63 2.86
N THR A 61 -28.55 -5.41 2.52
CA THR A 61 -29.43 -6.46 2.01
C THR A 61 -29.36 -6.52 0.49
N TYR A 62 -29.30 -7.74 -0.03
CA TYR A 62 -29.28 -8.03 -1.46
C TYR A 62 -30.47 -8.91 -1.80
N ALA A 63 -31.31 -8.48 -2.74
CA ALA A 63 -32.38 -9.29 -3.29
C ALA A 63 -32.07 -9.64 -4.74
N ARG A 64 -32.34 -10.89 -5.14
CA ARG A 64 -32.07 -11.40 -6.48
C ARG A 64 -33.37 -11.74 -7.21
N ASN A 65 -33.41 -11.52 -8.52
CA ASN A 65 -34.53 -11.92 -9.37
C ASN A 65 -34.43 -13.40 -9.79
N GLY A 66 -35.40 -13.87 -10.59
CA GLY A 66 -35.44 -15.25 -11.10
C GLY A 66 -34.30 -15.63 -12.04
N LEU A 67 -33.52 -14.65 -12.53
CA LEU A 67 -32.34 -14.85 -13.39
C LEU A 67 -31.03 -14.81 -12.59
N ASN A 68 -31.12 -14.80 -11.25
CA ASN A 68 -29.97 -14.68 -10.35
C ASN A 68 -29.18 -13.36 -10.52
N GLN A 69 -29.85 -12.28 -10.91
CA GLN A 69 -29.31 -10.92 -10.94
C GLN A 69 -29.75 -10.16 -9.68
N TYR A 70 -28.94 -9.23 -9.17
CA TYR A 70 -29.37 -8.39 -8.06
C TYR A 70 -30.50 -7.46 -8.50
N ALA A 71 -31.71 -7.69 -8.01
CA ALA A 71 -32.86 -6.85 -8.27
C ALA A 71 -32.82 -5.57 -7.40
N THR A 72 -32.41 -5.72 -6.14
CA THR A 72 -32.17 -4.59 -5.24
C THR A 72 -30.92 -4.77 -4.39
N VAL A 73 -30.24 -3.65 -4.11
CA VAL A 73 -29.10 -3.57 -3.20
C VAL A 73 -29.35 -2.44 -2.21
N ALA A 74 -29.41 -2.75 -0.91
CA ALA A 74 -29.84 -1.80 0.13
C ALA A 74 -31.19 -1.12 -0.19
N GLY A 75 -32.11 -1.84 -0.84
CA GLY A 75 -33.41 -1.31 -1.28
C GLY A 75 -33.38 -0.49 -2.58
N VAL A 76 -32.21 -0.18 -3.15
CA VAL A 76 -32.08 0.51 -4.44
C VAL A 76 -32.26 -0.50 -5.57
N ALA A 77 -33.14 -0.20 -6.53
CA ALA A 77 -33.41 -1.06 -7.67
C ALA A 77 -32.29 -1.00 -8.71
N TYR A 78 -31.88 -2.17 -9.20
CA TYR A 78 -30.87 -2.31 -10.26
C TYR A 78 -31.56 -2.75 -11.55
N GLY A 79 -31.09 -2.24 -12.68
CA GLY A 79 -31.64 -2.52 -14.02
C GLY A 79 -30.69 -3.37 -14.86
N TYR A 80 -31.24 -4.23 -15.72
CA TYR A 80 -30.47 -5.06 -16.65
C TYR A 80 -31.10 -5.06 -18.03
N ASP A 81 -30.27 -5.25 -19.06
CA ASP A 81 -30.75 -5.53 -20.43
C ASP A 81 -31.06 -7.03 -20.61
N PRO A 82 -31.66 -7.45 -21.75
CA PRO A 82 -31.96 -8.86 -22.03
C PRO A 82 -30.72 -9.77 -22.11
N ASN A 83 -29.53 -9.22 -22.36
CA ASN A 83 -28.28 -9.96 -22.37
C ASN A 83 -27.70 -10.14 -20.96
N GLY A 84 -28.33 -9.51 -19.95
CA GLY A 84 -27.94 -9.57 -18.56
C GLY A 84 -26.88 -8.55 -18.15
N ASN A 85 -26.60 -7.55 -18.98
CA ASN A 85 -25.70 -6.46 -18.60
C ASN A 85 -26.42 -5.51 -17.65
N LEU A 86 -25.73 -5.05 -16.61
CA LEU A 86 -26.26 -4.07 -15.64
C LEU A 86 -26.42 -2.71 -16.33
N THR A 87 -27.64 -2.26 -16.58
CA THR A 87 -27.91 -0.96 -17.21
C THR A 87 -28.05 0.18 -16.22
N SER A 88 -28.33 -0.11 -14.94
CA SER A 88 -28.38 0.89 -13.87
C SER A 88 -28.12 0.27 -12.49
N ASP A 89 -27.32 0.95 -11.66
CA ASP A 89 -27.17 0.65 -10.22
C ASP A 89 -28.01 1.58 -9.32
N GLY A 90 -28.93 2.35 -9.93
CA GLY A 90 -29.76 3.37 -9.28
C GLY A 90 -29.10 4.75 -9.17
N ALA A 91 -27.78 4.85 -9.35
CA ALA A 91 -27.04 6.11 -9.32
C ALA A 91 -26.27 6.39 -10.64
N THR A 92 -25.88 5.34 -11.35
CA THR A 92 -25.13 5.34 -12.60
C THR A 92 -25.89 4.51 -13.62
N THR A 93 -26.06 5.05 -14.82
CA THR A 93 -26.54 4.31 -16.00
C THR A 93 -25.36 3.84 -16.83
N PHE A 94 -25.44 2.62 -17.35
CA PHE A 94 -24.38 1.97 -18.11
C PHE A 94 -24.87 1.63 -19.52
N GLY A 95 -24.06 1.96 -20.53
CA GLY A 95 -24.31 1.62 -21.93
C GLY A 95 -23.28 0.63 -22.46
N TYR A 96 -23.75 -0.29 -23.31
CA TYR A 96 -22.96 -1.39 -23.85
C TYR A 96 -23.00 -1.37 -25.38
N ASP A 97 -21.94 -1.88 -26.01
CA ASP A 97 -21.96 -2.17 -27.43
C ASP A 97 -22.58 -3.54 -27.74
N VAL A 98 -22.69 -3.87 -29.03
CA VAL A 98 -23.24 -5.15 -29.51
C VAL A 98 -22.43 -6.37 -29.06
N GLY A 99 -21.19 -6.18 -28.60
CA GLY A 99 -20.33 -7.21 -28.04
C GLY A 99 -20.44 -7.35 -26.51
N ASN A 100 -21.45 -6.73 -25.88
CA ASN A 100 -21.63 -6.67 -24.43
C ASN A 100 -20.46 -6.01 -23.69
N ARG A 101 -19.76 -5.07 -24.33
CA ARG A 101 -18.67 -4.31 -23.69
C ARG A 101 -19.18 -2.95 -23.25
N LEU A 102 -18.84 -2.56 -22.02
CA LEU A 102 -19.23 -1.26 -21.46
C LEU A 102 -18.58 -0.12 -22.25
N ILE A 103 -19.37 0.77 -22.84
CA ILE A 103 -18.90 1.93 -23.60
C ILE A 103 -19.20 3.26 -22.92
N THR A 104 -20.22 3.30 -22.03
CA THR A 104 -20.58 4.52 -21.29
C THR A 104 -20.99 4.22 -19.87
N ALA A 105 -20.63 5.12 -18.96
CA ALA A 105 -21.22 5.25 -17.63
C ALA A 105 -21.61 6.71 -17.43
N THR A 106 -22.80 6.99 -16.91
CA THR A 106 -23.29 8.37 -16.72
C THR A 106 -24.10 8.50 -15.42
N GLY A 107 -23.90 9.60 -14.69
CA GLY A 107 -24.57 9.87 -13.41
C GLY A 107 -23.55 10.08 -12.30
N ALA A 108 -23.66 9.31 -11.22
CA ALA A 108 -22.68 9.34 -10.11
C ALA A 108 -21.26 8.98 -10.58
N ARG A 109 -21.13 8.16 -11.63
CA ARG A 109 -19.87 7.88 -12.33
C ARG A 109 -20.02 8.28 -13.78
N ASN A 110 -18.97 8.90 -14.34
CA ASN A 110 -18.96 9.36 -15.73
C ASN A 110 -17.72 8.86 -16.44
N ALA A 111 -17.91 7.98 -17.41
CA ALA A 111 -16.82 7.44 -18.22
C ALA A 111 -17.30 7.13 -19.64
N ALA A 112 -16.42 7.36 -20.62
CA ALA A 112 -16.54 6.85 -21.98
C ALA A 112 -15.37 5.89 -22.24
N LEU A 113 -15.67 4.72 -22.75
CA LEU A 113 -14.71 3.65 -23.00
C LEU A 113 -14.72 3.30 -24.48
N SER A 114 -13.55 3.01 -25.03
CA SER A 114 -13.41 2.47 -26.39
C SER A 114 -12.44 1.30 -26.41
N TYR A 115 -12.68 0.39 -27.34
CA TYR A 115 -11.96 -0.86 -27.45
C TYR A 115 -11.27 -0.95 -28.80
N ASP A 116 -10.16 -1.67 -28.83
CA ASP A 116 -9.51 -2.03 -30.08
C ASP A 116 -10.27 -3.17 -30.81
N PRO A 117 -9.93 -3.46 -32.08
CA PRO A 117 -10.57 -4.53 -32.84
C PRO A 117 -10.39 -5.94 -32.24
N LEU A 118 -9.40 -6.14 -31.37
CA LEU A 118 -9.16 -7.40 -30.68
C LEU A 118 -9.99 -7.53 -29.39
N GLY A 119 -10.81 -6.52 -29.06
CA GLY A 119 -11.68 -6.57 -27.90
C GLY A 119 -11.12 -5.95 -26.63
N ARG A 120 -9.89 -5.41 -26.66
CA ARG A 120 -9.21 -4.91 -25.46
C ARG A 120 -9.51 -3.43 -25.24
N LEU A 121 -9.51 -3.00 -23.99
CA LEU A 121 -9.76 -1.61 -23.62
C LEU A 121 -8.63 -0.73 -24.16
N TYR A 122 -8.93 0.15 -25.11
CA TYR A 122 -7.97 1.05 -25.76
C TYR A 122 -7.91 2.41 -25.05
N GLN A 123 -9.05 2.96 -24.65
CA GLN A 123 -9.11 4.28 -24.04
C GLN A 123 -10.25 4.38 -23.03
N VAL A 124 -10.00 5.10 -21.93
CA VAL A 124 -11.03 5.58 -21.00
C VAL A 124 -10.92 7.09 -20.89
N SER A 125 -12.05 7.77 -21.00
CA SER A 125 -12.20 9.20 -20.75
C SER A 125 -13.16 9.40 -19.59
N SER A 126 -12.69 9.96 -18.48
CA SER A 126 -13.47 10.17 -17.25
C SER A 126 -13.10 11.51 -16.62
N ALA A 127 -14.11 12.31 -16.23
CA ALA A 127 -13.92 13.62 -15.61
C ALA A 127 -12.91 14.53 -16.36
N GLY A 128 -12.95 14.54 -17.70
CA GLY A 128 -12.03 15.32 -18.54
C GLY A 128 -10.62 14.73 -18.70
N VAL A 129 -10.28 13.65 -18.01
CA VAL A 129 -9.01 12.95 -18.14
C VAL A 129 -9.15 11.77 -19.08
N THR A 130 -8.29 11.70 -20.08
CA THR A 130 -8.22 10.57 -21.01
C THR A 130 -6.95 9.77 -20.78
N THR A 131 -7.10 8.46 -20.62
CA THR A 131 -6.03 7.48 -20.52
C THR A 131 -6.13 6.50 -21.69
N ARG A 132 -5.04 6.31 -22.42
CA ARG A 132 -4.90 5.32 -23.49
C ARG A 132 -3.97 4.19 -23.06
N PHE A 133 -4.32 2.98 -23.46
CA PHE A 133 -3.66 1.75 -23.03
C PHE A 133 -2.87 1.16 -24.20
N LEU A 134 -1.58 0.90 -23.97
CA LEU A 134 -0.69 0.25 -24.93
C LEU A 134 -0.44 -1.18 -24.49
N TYR A 135 -0.66 -2.11 -25.41
CA TYR A 135 -0.45 -3.53 -25.19
C TYR A 135 0.68 -4.07 -26.07
N ASP A 136 1.46 -4.99 -25.52
CA ASP A 136 2.38 -5.87 -26.25
C ASP A 136 1.84 -7.31 -26.14
N GLY A 137 1.42 -7.89 -27.26
CA GLY A 137 0.64 -9.12 -27.24
C GLY A 137 -0.60 -8.99 -26.34
N GLY A 138 -0.77 -9.88 -25.36
CA GLY A 138 -1.86 -9.80 -24.38
C GLY A 138 -1.57 -8.91 -23.15
N ALA A 139 -0.37 -8.37 -23.02
CA ALA A 139 0.07 -7.68 -21.80
C ALA A 139 -0.07 -6.16 -21.93
N LEU A 140 -0.68 -5.50 -20.94
CA LEU A 140 -0.65 -4.04 -20.82
C LEU A 140 0.77 -3.61 -20.43
N VAL A 141 1.41 -2.79 -21.25
CA VAL A 141 2.81 -2.36 -21.05
C VAL A 141 2.95 -0.87 -20.73
N ALA A 142 1.98 -0.04 -21.11
CA ALA A 142 2.02 1.39 -20.77
C ALA A 142 0.64 2.05 -20.82
N GLU A 143 0.55 3.18 -20.14
CA GLU A 143 -0.57 4.12 -20.21
C GLU A 143 -0.08 5.48 -20.69
N TYR A 144 -0.91 6.16 -21.47
CA TYR A 144 -0.62 7.49 -22.01
C TYR A 144 -1.79 8.43 -21.77
N ASN A 145 -1.54 9.73 -21.68
CA ASN A 145 -2.61 10.73 -21.68
C ASN A 145 -3.13 11.00 -23.11
N ALA A 146 -4.09 11.93 -23.23
CA ALA A 146 -4.65 12.35 -24.52
C ALA A 146 -3.62 12.88 -25.53
N THR A 147 -2.51 13.46 -25.06
CA THR A 147 -1.46 14.09 -25.88
C THR A 147 -0.31 13.13 -26.20
N GLY A 148 -0.36 11.87 -25.76
CA GLY A 148 0.70 10.89 -25.99
C GLY A 148 1.85 10.94 -24.99
N THR A 149 1.71 11.67 -23.87
CA THR A 149 2.66 11.62 -22.76
C THR A 149 2.44 10.34 -21.97
N MET A 150 3.52 9.58 -21.73
CA MET A 150 3.46 8.35 -20.93
C MET A 150 3.13 8.69 -19.47
N LEU A 151 2.10 8.05 -18.93
CA LEU A 151 1.67 8.14 -17.54
C LEU A 151 2.28 7.05 -16.67
N ARG A 152 2.26 5.81 -17.17
CA ARG A 152 2.76 4.63 -16.47
C ARG A 152 3.39 3.65 -17.46
N ARG A 153 4.35 2.87 -16.98
CA ARG A 153 4.94 1.74 -17.70
C ARG A 153 4.88 0.51 -16.80
N TYR A 154 4.36 -0.58 -17.35
CA TYR A 154 4.25 -1.86 -16.69
C TYR A 154 5.31 -2.80 -17.27
N GLY A 155 6.18 -3.30 -16.42
CA GLY A 155 7.06 -4.40 -16.75
C GLY A 155 6.49 -5.69 -16.17
N MET A 156 6.41 -6.75 -16.97
CA MET A 156 6.41 -8.09 -16.40
C MET A 156 7.70 -8.20 -15.59
N ARG A 157 7.62 -8.47 -14.29
CA ARG A 157 8.82 -8.86 -13.55
C ARG A 157 9.12 -10.30 -13.98
N PRO A 158 10.15 -10.56 -14.80
CA PRO A 158 10.68 -11.92 -14.81
C PRO A 158 11.12 -12.23 -13.39
N VAL A 159 10.84 -13.45 -12.95
CA VAL A 159 11.53 -14.06 -11.82
C VAL A 159 13.04 -13.86 -12.07
N ILE A 160 13.66 -13.03 -11.21
CA ILE A 160 15.09 -12.77 -11.05
C ILE A 160 15.84 -12.22 -12.30
N VAL A 161 16.16 -10.92 -12.25
CA VAL A 161 17.53 -10.48 -12.59
C VAL A 161 18.03 -9.66 -11.41
N LEU A 162 18.90 -10.27 -10.59
CA LEU A 162 19.85 -9.51 -9.79
C LEU A 162 20.75 -8.76 -10.78
N GLN A 163 20.58 -7.45 -10.89
CA GLN A 163 21.72 -6.51 -10.92
C GLN A 163 21.22 -5.06 -10.72
N ARG A 164 21.44 -4.57 -9.50
CA ARG A 164 21.81 -3.20 -9.13
C ARG A 164 21.20 -2.05 -9.95
N PHE A 165 20.21 -1.37 -9.38
CA PHE A 165 20.06 0.08 -9.59
C PHE A 165 21.15 0.79 -8.79
N ALA A 166 22.33 0.92 -9.41
CA ALA A 166 23.33 1.90 -9.05
C ALA A 166 23.70 2.67 -10.33
N ASP A 167 23.68 4.00 -10.21
CA ASP A 167 24.25 5.01 -11.12
C ASP A 167 23.49 5.22 -12.45
N ARG A 168 23.03 6.41 -12.88
CA ARG A 168 23.45 7.83 -12.74
C ARG A 168 22.20 8.70 -13.04
N LEU A 169 21.97 9.81 -12.35
CA LEU A 169 22.46 11.13 -12.80
C LEU A 169 22.71 12.04 -11.59
N ALA A 170 23.99 12.24 -11.30
CA ALA A 170 24.46 13.33 -10.45
C ALA A 170 24.60 14.59 -11.31
N VAL A 171 24.06 15.74 -10.86
CA VAL A 171 24.76 17.04 -10.95
C VAL A 171 24.28 17.96 -9.81
N GLY A 172 25.20 18.32 -8.90
CA GLY A 172 24.99 19.40 -7.91
C GLY A 172 25.68 19.22 -6.55
N PHE A 173 27.03 19.30 -6.52
CA PHE A 173 27.95 19.63 -5.39
C PHE A 173 27.42 19.63 -3.93
N ARG A 174 28.07 18.98 -2.95
CA ARG A 174 29.48 19.21 -2.54
C ARG A 174 30.01 18.05 -1.64
N ALA A 175 31.34 17.89 -1.69
CA ALA A 175 32.22 16.84 -1.15
C ALA A 175 32.18 16.63 0.39
N HIS A 176 32.71 15.58 1.04
CA HIS A 176 33.96 14.83 0.85
C HIS A 176 33.95 13.46 1.58
N ARG A 177 34.65 12.50 0.94
CA ARG A 177 35.44 11.35 1.45
C ARG A 177 34.76 10.17 2.17
N PHE A 178 34.77 9.06 1.44
CA PHE A 178 34.69 7.68 1.93
C PHE A 178 35.94 7.27 2.72
N ALA A 179 35.76 6.51 3.79
CA ALA A 179 36.64 5.39 4.13
C ALA A 179 35.77 4.21 4.56
N ARG A 180 35.89 3.11 3.81
CA ARG A 180 35.33 1.79 4.11
C ARG A 180 36.49 0.89 4.57
N VAL A 181 36.13 -0.18 5.29
CA VAL A 181 36.88 -1.43 5.54
C VAL A 181 37.72 -1.40 6.82
N ALA A 182 37.80 -2.42 7.69
CA ALA A 182 36.97 -3.55 8.09
C ALA A 182 37.70 -4.19 9.30
N ARG A 183 37.08 -5.23 9.86
CA ARG A 183 37.71 -6.34 10.61
C ARG A 183 38.09 -6.12 12.07
N SER A 184 37.71 -7.16 12.79
CA SER A 184 37.99 -7.57 14.14
C SER A 184 39.46 -7.54 14.55
N ALA A 185 39.62 -7.44 15.87
CA ALA A 185 40.62 -8.08 16.72
C ALA A 185 42.00 -7.41 16.93
N LEU A 186 42.32 -7.40 18.23
CA LEU A 186 43.63 -7.62 18.85
C LEU A 186 44.54 -6.41 19.12
N MET A 187 44.95 -6.34 20.39
CA MET A 187 45.88 -5.42 21.05
C MET A 187 47.15 -5.10 20.25
N ARG A 188 47.73 -3.90 20.50
CA ARG A 188 49.20 -3.83 20.69
C ARG A 188 49.67 -2.66 21.56
N SER A 189 50.78 -2.97 22.21
CA SER A 189 51.56 -2.32 23.28
C SER A 189 52.69 -1.40 22.78
N ARG A 190 53.24 -0.62 23.73
CA ARG A 190 54.60 0.01 23.89
C ARG A 190 54.64 1.55 23.78
N SER A 191 55.39 2.32 24.59
CA SER A 191 56.29 2.05 25.74
C SER A 191 56.89 3.35 26.31
N GLY A 192 57.20 3.37 27.62
CA GLY A 192 58.25 4.19 28.29
C GLY A 192 57.76 5.42 29.07
N SER A 193 58.23 5.80 30.27
CA SER A 193 59.19 5.24 31.24
C SER A 193 58.98 5.91 32.62
N SER A 194 59.24 5.15 33.69
CA SER A 194 59.74 5.55 35.04
C SER A 194 59.01 6.62 35.89
N ALA A 195 58.39 6.19 37.02
CA ALA A 195 58.90 6.42 38.39
C ALA A 195 57.80 6.29 39.50
N LEU A 196 57.98 5.28 40.35
CA LEU A 196 57.82 5.24 41.83
C LEU A 196 56.67 5.95 42.58
N LYS A 197 56.06 5.13 43.46
CA LYS A 197 55.68 5.34 44.88
C LYS A 197 54.23 5.75 45.27
N SER A 198 53.55 4.74 45.82
CA SER A 198 52.91 4.68 47.15
C SER A 198 52.00 5.80 47.66
N GLY A 199 50.78 5.41 48.03
CA GLY A 199 50.21 5.77 49.34
C GLY A 199 48.87 6.51 49.33
N PRO A 200 48.04 6.33 50.38
CA PRO A 200 46.59 6.54 50.33
C PRO A 200 46.16 7.86 50.99
N ARG A 201 44.86 8.23 50.88
CA ARG A 201 43.95 8.58 52.01
C ARG A 201 42.74 9.43 51.58
N HIS A 202 41.63 9.10 52.25
CA HIS A 202 40.54 9.97 52.75
C HIS A 202 39.67 10.71 51.73
N SER A 203 38.39 10.38 51.60
CA SER A 203 37.27 10.60 52.54
C SER A 203 36.62 11.98 52.39
N SER A 204 35.29 11.91 52.27
CA SER A 204 34.26 12.77 52.87
C SER A 204 33.87 14.11 52.23
N ILE A 205 32.60 14.13 51.80
CA ILE A 205 31.48 14.97 52.31
C ILE A 205 31.38 16.47 51.92
N SER A 206 30.11 16.83 51.67
CA SER A 206 29.41 18.12 51.83
C SER A 206 29.27 19.07 50.64
N SER A 207 28.04 19.08 50.11
CA SER A 207 27.06 20.19 50.20
C SER A 207 27.61 21.62 50.27
N CYS A 208 27.18 22.52 49.38
CA CYS A 208 26.08 23.47 49.63
C CYS A 208 26.07 24.62 48.59
N ARG A 209 24.85 25.08 48.21
CA ARG A 209 24.47 26.48 47.85
C ARG A 209 25.15 27.16 46.63
N SER A 210 24.55 28.05 45.85
CA SER A 210 23.20 28.61 45.71
C SER A 210 23.25 29.70 44.61
N CYS A 211 22.06 30.04 44.11
CA CYS A 211 21.65 31.34 43.54
C CYS A 211 21.88 31.62 42.04
N LEU A 212 20.74 31.66 41.35
CA LEU A 212 20.48 32.27 40.05
C LEU A 212 20.69 33.80 40.08
N GLY A 213 21.25 34.34 39.00
CA GLY A 213 20.90 35.65 38.42
C GLY A 213 20.37 35.40 36.99
N SER A 214 19.67 36.28 36.30
CA SER A 214 19.40 37.69 36.51
C SER A 214 18.18 38.08 35.65
N ALA A 215 17.59 39.23 35.96
CA ALA A 215 16.34 39.75 35.45
C ALA A 215 16.42 40.39 34.04
N THR A 216 15.23 40.39 33.44
CA THR A 216 14.65 41.01 32.25
C THR A 216 14.92 42.50 32.00
N ALA A 217 15.08 42.91 30.73
CA ALA A 217 14.50 44.12 30.10
C ALA A 217 14.89 44.15 28.61
N ALA A 218 13.95 43.92 27.68
CA ALA A 218 13.05 44.89 27.03
C ALA A 218 13.60 45.44 25.69
N ARG A 219 13.01 45.00 24.57
CA ARG A 219 13.04 45.69 23.27
C ARG A 219 11.64 46.25 23.03
N ASN A 220 11.55 47.53 22.69
CA ASN A 220 10.33 48.16 22.21
C ASN A 220 10.51 48.46 20.70
N SER A 221 9.47 48.22 19.94
CA SER A 221 9.37 48.50 18.50
C SER A 221 8.08 49.26 18.25
N SER A 222 8.20 50.50 17.76
CA SER A 222 7.34 51.21 16.81
C SER A 222 7.97 52.57 16.53
#